data_AF-A0A258GYG1-F1
#
_entry.id   AF-A0A258GYG1-F1
#
_cell.length_a   1.000
_cell.length_b   1.000
_cell.length_c   1.000
_cell.angle_alpha   90.00
_cell.angle_beta   90.00
_cell.angle_gamma   90.00
#
_symmetry.space_group_name_H-M   'P 1'
#
loop_
_entity.id
_entity.type
_entity.pdbx_description
1 polymer ?
#
loop_
_entity_poly.entity_id
_entity_poly.type
_entity_poly.pdbx_seq_one_letter_code
_entity_poly.pdbx_strand_id
1 'polypeptide(L)'
;MDKINKADTFNQGFETVEFLGSAIMDMRYHTVDPTNLDPRAFEKDELAKLGMPKEIPMRHRSTQFGHVFSSEGYAAGYYGYLWAEVLTADAAEAFREAPGGLYDKKLAASMVSNLFTVRNATDPGDAYRAFRGRDATPDALLRDRGFPVPTAGGGAQ
;
A
#
# COMPACT_ATOMS: atom_id res chain seq x y z
N MET A 1 -1.73 20.68 18.34
CA MET A 1 -1.63 20.23 16.95
C MET A 1 -0.20 19.95 16.55
N ASP A 2 0.76 20.85 16.78
CA ASP A 2 2.16 20.67 16.36
C ASP A 2 2.84 19.37 16.82
N LYS A 3 2.57 18.93 18.06
CA LYS A 3 3.12 17.65 18.56
C LYS A 3 2.53 16.43 17.86
N ILE A 4 1.26 16.51 17.45
CA ILE A 4 0.58 15.44 16.71
C ILE A 4 1.19 15.39 15.32
N ASN A 5 1.21 16.52 14.60
CA ASN A 5 1.76 16.59 13.24
C ASN A 5 3.24 16.14 13.17
N LYS A 6 4.06 16.47 14.18
CA LYS A 6 5.46 16.02 14.25
C LYS A 6 5.61 14.51 14.48
N ALA A 7 4.59 13.86 15.03
CA ALA A 7 4.56 12.43 15.31
C ALA A 7 3.85 11.63 14.20
N ASP A 8 3.31 12.26 13.15
CA ASP A 8 2.51 11.58 12.12
C ASP A 8 3.30 10.46 11.38
N THR A 9 4.62 10.60 11.25
CA THR A 9 5.49 9.59 10.63
C THR A 9 6.21 8.69 11.65
N PHE A 10 5.92 8.86 12.95
CA PHE A 10 6.49 8.01 13.98
C PHE A 10 6.05 6.56 13.75
N ASN A 11 6.96 5.62 13.96
CA ASN A 11 6.73 4.18 13.84
C ASN A 11 6.39 3.65 12.43
N GLN A 12 6.42 4.50 11.38
CA GLN A 12 6.15 4.07 10.00
C GLN A 12 7.07 2.95 9.50
N GLY A 13 8.32 2.88 10.00
CA GLY A 13 9.21 1.75 9.73
C GLY A 13 8.66 0.41 10.25
N PHE A 14 8.08 0.38 11.46
CA PHE A 14 7.43 -0.81 12.00
C PHE A 14 6.18 -1.15 11.20
N GLU A 15 5.24 -0.20 11.07
CA GLU A 15 3.94 -0.39 10.41
C GLU A 15 4.10 -0.84 8.96
N THR A 16 5.05 -0.25 8.23
CA THR A 16 5.34 -0.62 6.85
C THR A 16 5.91 -2.03 6.75
N VAL A 17 6.86 -2.40 7.63
CA VAL A 17 7.52 -3.72 7.59
C VAL A 17 6.58 -4.84 8.01
N GLU A 18 5.78 -4.67 9.08
CA GLU A 18 4.83 -5.71 9.50
C GLU A 18 3.74 -5.97 8.45
N PHE A 19 3.31 -4.92 7.74
CA PHE A 19 2.34 -5.00 6.66
C PHE A 19 2.95 -5.72 5.45
N LEU A 20 4.12 -5.27 4.99
CA LEU A 20 4.81 -5.88 3.84
C LEU A 20 5.16 -7.35 4.10
N GLY A 21 5.56 -7.71 5.32
CA GLY A 21 5.76 -9.11 5.70
C GLY A 21 4.51 -9.95 5.48
N SER A 22 3.32 -9.42 5.81
CA SER A 22 2.04 -10.10 5.58
C SER A 22 1.70 -10.19 4.09
N ALA A 23 1.85 -9.09 3.34
CA ALA A 23 1.57 -9.04 1.90
C ALA A 23 2.49 -9.95 1.08
N ILE A 24 3.78 -10.02 1.43
CA ILE A 24 4.73 -10.91 0.76
C ILE A 24 4.41 -12.36 1.07
N MET A 25 4.12 -12.69 2.34
CA MET A 25 3.75 -14.06 2.72
C MET A 25 2.46 -14.53 2.05
N ASP A 26 1.46 -13.66 1.89
CA ASP A 26 0.27 -13.95 1.07
C ASP A 26 0.66 -14.45 -0.33
N MET A 27 1.52 -13.70 -1.04
CA MET A 27 2.00 -14.11 -2.36
C MET A 27 2.80 -15.43 -2.33
N ARG A 28 3.59 -15.67 -1.28
CA ARG A 28 4.33 -16.94 -1.10
C ARG A 28 3.39 -18.12 -0.94
N TYR A 29 2.33 -17.98 -0.14
CA TYR A 29 1.32 -19.02 0.04
C TYR A 29 0.59 -19.36 -1.27
N HIS A 30 0.32 -18.37 -2.13
CA HIS A 30 -0.39 -18.56 -3.39
C HIS A 30 0.49 -18.99 -4.57
N THR A 31 1.78 -19.25 -4.33
CA THR A 31 2.73 -19.68 -5.37
C THR A 31 3.45 -20.98 -5.04
N VAL A 32 3.20 -21.57 -3.87
CA VAL A 32 3.80 -22.84 -3.41
C VAL A 32 2.83 -24.02 -3.62
N ASP A 33 3.37 -25.23 -3.75
CA ASP A 33 2.57 -26.46 -3.68
C ASP A 33 2.13 -26.71 -2.22
N PRO A 34 0.82 -26.78 -1.93
CA PRO A 34 0.32 -26.93 -0.57
C PRO A 34 0.31 -28.39 -0.07
N THR A 35 0.59 -29.39 -0.92
CA THR A 35 0.25 -30.81 -0.68
C THR A 35 0.80 -31.41 0.63
N ASN A 36 1.88 -30.87 1.19
CA ASN A 36 2.40 -31.25 2.52
C ASN A 36 2.98 -30.05 3.28
N LEU A 37 2.38 -28.87 3.11
CA LEU A 37 2.90 -27.65 3.69
C LEU A 37 2.66 -27.61 5.21
N ASP A 38 3.72 -27.43 6.00
CA ASP A 38 3.60 -26.98 7.40
C ASP A 38 3.58 -25.44 7.41
N PRO A 39 2.44 -24.79 7.70
CA PRO A 39 2.34 -23.34 7.64
C PRO A 39 3.31 -22.63 8.59
N ARG A 40 3.61 -23.22 9.75
CA ARG A 40 4.48 -22.60 10.77
C ARG A 40 5.94 -22.65 10.34
N ALA A 41 6.38 -23.80 9.81
CA ALA A 41 7.74 -23.94 9.27
C ALA A 41 7.93 -23.05 8.04
N PHE A 42 6.96 -23.07 7.12
CA PHE A 42 6.99 -22.25 5.91
C PHE A 42 7.08 -20.76 6.21
N GLU A 43 6.22 -20.25 7.10
CA GLU A 43 6.25 -18.84 7.52
C GLU A 43 7.61 -18.46 8.11
N LYS A 44 8.14 -19.27 9.02
CA LYS A 44 9.44 -19.01 9.65
C LYS A 44 10.56 -18.95 8.60
N ASP A 45 10.58 -19.90 7.67
CA ASP A 45 11.65 -20.02 6.68
C ASP A 45 11.58 -18.90 5.64
N GLU A 46 10.38 -18.54 5.17
CA GLU A 46 10.21 -17.44 4.22
C GLU A 46 10.52 -16.07 4.84
N LEU A 47 10.12 -15.83 6.09
CA LEU A 47 10.48 -14.59 6.80
C LEU A 47 12.00 -14.50 7.04
N ALA A 48 12.67 -15.62 7.31
CA ALA A 48 14.12 -15.67 7.43
C ALA A 48 14.82 -15.34 6.10
N LYS A 49 14.33 -15.87 4.97
CA LYS A 49 14.83 -15.54 3.62
C LYS A 49 14.62 -14.07 3.27
N LEU A 50 13.52 -13.47 3.71
CA LEU A 50 13.22 -12.06 3.52
C LEU A 50 14.11 -11.13 4.38
N GLY A 51 14.84 -11.69 5.35
CA GLY A 51 15.63 -10.90 6.29
C GLY A 51 14.75 -10.10 7.26
N MET A 52 13.56 -10.62 7.59
CA MET A 52 12.64 -9.93 8.50
C MET A 52 13.28 -9.71 9.88
N PRO A 53 13.22 -8.49 10.44
CA PRO A 53 13.70 -8.21 11.78
C PRO A 53 12.96 -9.06 12.81
N LYS A 54 13.68 -9.64 13.78
CA LYS A 54 13.08 -10.48 14.83
C LYS A 54 12.12 -9.71 15.74
N GLU A 55 12.31 -8.39 15.87
CA GLU A 55 11.50 -7.50 16.68
C GLU A 55 10.18 -7.11 16.01
N ILE A 56 10.03 -7.33 14.70
CA ILE A 56 8.86 -6.92 13.92
C ILE A 56 8.12 -8.18 13.42
N PRO A 57 7.00 -8.56 14.04
CA PRO A 57 6.20 -9.66 13.54
C PRO A 57 5.49 -9.27 12.24
N MET A 58 4.97 -10.26 11.52
CA MET A 58 3.93 -9.99 10.53
C MET A 58 2.70 -9.41 11.23
N ARG A 59 2.05 -8.44 10.58
CA ARG A 59 0.76 -7.89 11.00
C ARG A 59 -0.30 -8.97 11.16
N HIS A 60 -0.26 -9.98 10.29
CA HIS A 60 -1.11 -11.16 10.38
C HIS A 60 -0.31 -12.46 10.26
N ARG A 61 -0.18 -13.20 11.37
CA ARG A 61 0.37 -14.58 11.34
C ARG A 61 -0.56 -15.54 10.61
N SER A 62 0.02 -16.54 9.99
CA SER A 62 -0.64 -17.41 9.00
C SER A 62 -1.93 -18.06 9.50
N THR A 63 -1.93 -18.62 10.71
CA THR A 63 -3.12 -19.31 11.26
C THR A 63 -4.28 -18.39 11.64
N GLN A 64 -4.06 -17.07 11.73
CA GLN A 64 -5.11 -16.09 12.00
C GLN A 64 -5.36 -15.13 10.82
N PHE A 65 -4.72 -15.38 9.67
CA PHE A 65 -4.73 -14.44 8.54
C PHE A 65 -6.05 -14.50 7.75
N GLY A 66 -7.13 -14.01 8.37
CA GLY A 66 -8.48 -14.15 7.84
C GLY A 66 -8.72 -13.45 6.50
N HIS A 67 -8.03 -12.34 6.22
CA HIS A 67 -8.12 -11.66 4.93
C HIS A 67 -7.86 -12.61 3.75
N VAL A 68 -6.88 -13.49 3.93
CA VAL A 68 -6.34 -14.36 2.89
C VAL A 68 -6.96 -15.76 2.95
N PHE A 69 -7.25 -16.28 4.15
CA PHE A 69 -7.70 -17.67 4.33
C PHE A 69 -9.18 -17.84 4.70
N SER A 70 -9.91 -16.77 5.03
CA SER A 70 -11.35 -16.87 5.34
C SER A 70 -12.25 -16.67 4.12
N SER A 71 -11.71 -16.14 3.02
CA SER A 71 -12.39 -16.00 1.73
C SER A 71 -11.38 -15.70 0.62
N GLU A 72 -11.79 -15.87 -0.63
CA GLU A 72 -11.00 -15.47 -1.80
C GLU A 72 -10.85 -13.94 -1.97
N GLY A 73 -11.48 -13.12 -1.13
CA GLY A 73 -11.56 -11.66 -1.31
C GLY A 73 -10.22 -10.93 -1.32
N TYR A 74 -9.21 -11.44 -0.60
CA TYR A 74 -7.85 -10.91 -0.61
C TYR A 74 -6.78 -12.01 -0.76
N ALA A 75 -7.17 -13.22 -1.15
CA ALA A 75 -6.23 -14.30 -1.48
C ALA A 75 -5.36 -13.87 -2.67
N ALA A 76 -4.03 -13.89 -2.52
CA ALA A 76 -3.09 -13.31 -3.47
C ALA A 76 -3.37 -11.82 -3.79
N GLY A 77 -3.92 -11.09 -2.83
CA GLY A 77 -4.45 -9.74 -3.02
C GLY A 77 -4.21 -8.80 -1.83
N TYR A 78 -3.54 -9.26 -0.76
CA TYR A 78 -3.33 -8.43 0.43
C TYR A 78 -2.42 -7.22 0.14
N TYR A 79 -1.53 -7.32 -0.86
CA TYR A 79 -0.74 -6.18 -1.36
C TYR A 79 -1.61 -5.03 -1.92
N GLY A 80 -2.88 -5.33 -2.27
CA GLY A 80 -3.83 -4.38 -2.81
C GLY A 80 -4.08 -3.16 -1.91
N TYR A 81 -3.95 -3.30 -0.58
CA TYR A 81 -4.01 -2.17 0.34
C TYR A 81 -2.89 -1.15 0.06
N LEU A 82 -1.64 -1.60 -0.06
CA LEU A 82 -0.50 -0.71 -0.33
C LEU A 82 -0.59 -0.11 -1.74
N TRP A 83 -1.07 -0.89 -2.71
CA TRP A 83 -1.34 -0.39 -4.05
C TRP A 83 -2.39 0.74 -4.03
N ALA A 84 -3.48 0.56 -3.29
CA ALA A 84 -4.52 1.57 -3.11
C ALA A 84 -4.04 2.81 -2.33
N GLU A 85 -3.10 2.64 -1.40
CA GLU A 85 -2.49 3.74 -0.66
C GLU A 85 -1.63 4.63 -1.54
N VAL A 86 -0.94 4.09 -2.56
CA VAL A 86 -0.22 4.91 -3.55
C VAL A 86 -1.17 5.89 -4.22
N LEU A 87 -2.33 5.41 -4.68
CA LEU A 87 -3.36 6.24 -5.32
C LEU A 87 -3.93 7.27 -4.34
N THR A 88 -4.15 6.88 -3.10
CA THR A 88 -4.75 7.74 -2.07
C THR A 88 -3.81 8.86 -1.64
N ALA A 89 -2.52 8.54 -1.41
CA ALA A 89 -1.50 9.53 -1.05
C ALA A 89 -1.28 10.54 -2.20
N ASP A 90 -1.21 10.06 -3.44
CA ASP A 90 -1.03 10.90 -4.62
C ASP A 90 -2.25 11.80 -4.89
N ALA A 91 -3.47 11.29 -4.69
CA ALA A 91 -4.69 12.09 -4.74
C ALA A 91 -4.74 13.14 -3.62
N ALA A 92 -4.34 12.78 -2.39
CA ALA A 92 -4.27 13.74 -1.29
C ALA A 92 -3.28 14.88 -1.56
N GLU A 93 -2.14 14.60 -2.22
CA GLU A 93 -1.23 15.65 -2.68
C GLU A 93 -1.87 16.58 -3.73
N ALA A 94 -2.64 16.04 -4.67
CA ALA A 94 -3.38 16.88 -5.63
C ALA A 94 -4.30 17.90 -4.91
N PHE A 95 -4.95 17.48 -3.82
CA PHE A 95 -5.73 18.38 -2.98
C PHE A 95 -4.87 19.36 -2.19
N ARG A 96 -3.72 18.94 -1.65
CA ARG A 96 -2.78 19.85 -0.97
C ARG A 96 -2.22 20.93 -1.90
N GLU A 97 -2.03 20.60 -3.18
CA GLU A 97 -1.52 21.49 -4.24
C GLU A 97 -2.60 22.40 -4.84
N ALA A 98 -3.88 22.07 -4.66
CA ALA A 98 -4.99 22.79 -5.28
C ALA A 98 -5.14 24.22 -4.71
N PRO A 99 -5.61 25.21 -5.52
CA PRO A 99 -5.86 26.57 -5.04
C PRO A 99 -6.84 26.64 -3.86
N GLY A 100 -7.84 25.75 -3.82
CA GLY A 100 -8.77 25.60 -2.70
C GLY A 100 -8.31 24.65 -1.60
N GLY A 101 -7.09 24.11 -1.69
CA GLY A 101 -6.54 23.13 -0.78
C GLY A 101 -7.40 21.86 -0.66
N LEU A 102 -7.43 21.28 0.54
CA LEU A 102 -8.22 20.08 0.86
C LEU A 102 -9.73 20.22 0.63
N TYR A 103 -10.23 21.44 0.43
CA TYR A 103 -11.64 21.74 0.21
C TYR A 103 -11.93 22.30 -1.19
N ASP A 104 -11.01 22.12 -2.15
CA ASP A 104 -11.19 22.56 -3.53
C ASP A 104 -12.39 21.87 -4.20
N LYS A 105 -13.46 22.64 -4.42
CA LYS A 105 -14.73 22.12 -4.98
C LYS A 105 -14.59 21.61 -6.41
N LYS A 106 -13.71 22.22 -7.20
CA LYS A 106 -13.53 21.83 -8.61
C LYS A 106 -12.80 20.50 -8.68
N LEU A 107 -11.75 20.33 -7.87
CA LEU A 107 -11.03 19.06 -7.79
C LEU A 107 -11.89 17.95 -7.19
N ALA A 108 -12.68 18.25 -6.16
CA ALA A 108 -13.65 17.29 -5.60
C ALA A 108 -14.69 16.84 -6.64
N ALA A 109 -15.23 17.76 -7.44
CA ALA A 109 -16.15 17.42 -8.53
C ALA A 109 -15.48 16.51 -9.58
N SER A 110 -14.22 16.79 -9.94
CA SER A 110 -13.42 15.94 -10.83
C SER A 110 -13.20 14.54 -10.26
N MET A 111 -12.88 14.42 -8.97
CA MET A 111 -12.71 13.12 -8.30
C MET A 111 -13.99 12.29 -8.37
N VAL A 112 -15.15 12.91 -8.10
CA VAL A 112 -16.44 12.23 -8.19
C VAL A 112 -16.72 11.76 -9.61
N SER A 113 -16.59 12.64 -10.61
CA SER A 113 -16.92 12.32 -12.00
C SER A 113 -15.99 11.29 -12.63
N ASN A 114 -14.71 11.31 -12.28
CA ASN A 114 -13.69 10.48 -12.91
C ASN A 114 -13.39 9.20 -12.14
N LEU A 115 -13.56 9.15 -10.81
CA LEU A 115 -13.22 7.96 -10.01
C LEU A 115 -14.44 7.26 -9.44
N PHE A 116 -15.37 7.99 -8.83
CA PHE A 116 -16.45 7.36 -8.05
C PHE A 116 -17.64 6.95 -8.90
N THR A 117 -18.00 7.74 -9.91
CA THR A 117 -19.17 7.46 -10.75
C THR A 117 -18.90 6.43 -11.84
N VAL A 118 -17.67 6.36 -12.36
CA VAL A 118 -17.31 5.45 -13.46
C VAL A 118 -17.24 3.98 -13.02
N ARG A 119 -16.90 3.73 -11.75
CA ARG A 119 -16.71 2.37 -11.21
C ARG A 119 -15.81 1.55 -12.14
N ASN A 120 -16.23 0.35 -12.54
CA ASN A 120 -15.50 -0.53 -13.45
C ASN A 120 -15.92 -0.37 -14.93
N ALA A 121 -16.58 0.73 -15.30
CA ALA A 121 -16.96 1.02 -16.69
C ALA A 121 -15.82 1.68 -17.50
N THR A 122 -14.72 2.04 -16.84
CA THR A 122 -13.50 2.61 -17.43
C THR A 122 -12.30 1.91 -16.82
N ASP A 123 -11.21 1.79 -17.58
CA ASP A 123 -9.96 1.28 -17.04
C ASP A 123 -9.54 2.14 -15.82
N PRO A 124 -9.21 1.53 -14.67
CA PRO A 124 -8.86 2.29 -13.47
C PRO A 124 -7.67 3.24 -13.65
N GLY A 125 -6.69 2.87 -14.49
CA GLY A 125 -5.56 3.73 -14.81
C GLY A 125 -5.98 4.95 -15.63
N ASP A 126 -6.82 4.75 -16.65
CA ASP A 126 -7.40 5.86 -17.43
C ASP A 126 -8.25 6.80 -16.57
N ALA A 127 -9.10 6.24 -15.70
CA ALA A 127 -9.91 6.99 -14.75
C ALA A 127 -9.02 7.85 -13.82
N TYR A 128 -7.94 7.27 -13.30
CA TYR A 128 -6.99 7.99 -12.46
C TYR A 128 -6.27 9.10 -13.24
N ARG A 129 -5.80 8.83 -14.46
CA ARG A 129 -5.18 9.85 -15.32
C ARG A 129 -6.16 11.00 -15.64
N ALA A 130 -7.43 10.70 -15.87
CA ALA A 130 -8.44 11.73 -16.11
C ALA A 130 -8.65 12.65 -14.89
N PHE A 131 -8.55 12.11 -13.67
CA PHE A 131 -8.59 12.89 -12.44
C PHE A 131 -7.29 13.66 -12.16
N ARG A 132 -6.15 12.97 -12.18
CA ARG A 132 -4.86 13.47 -11.69
C ARG A 132 -4.04 14.20 -12.75
N GLY A 133 -4.29 13.91 -14.03
CA GLY A 133 -3.52 14.39 -15.19
C GLY A 133 -2.25 13.57 -15.48
N ARG A 134 -1.92 12.59 -14.65
CA ARG A 134 -0.77 11.68 -14.76
C ARG A 134 -1.04 10.37 -14.02
N ASP A 135 -0.18 9.37 -14.22
CA ASP A 135 -0.19 8.17 -13.39
C ASP A 135 0.22 8.49 -11.94
N ALA A 136 -0.28 7.68 -11.00
CA ALA A 136 0.16 7.74 -9.61
C ALA A 136 1.60 7.23 -9.49
N THR A 137 2.40 7.86 -8.64
CA THR A 137 3.76 7.39 -8.31
C THR A 137 3.84 7.07 -6.81
N PRO A 138 4.71 6.14 -6.39
CA PRO A 138 4.87 5.82 -4.98
C PRO A 138 5.47 6.97 -4.17
N ASP A 139 5.99 8.01 -4.83
CA ASP A 139 6.68 9.13 -4.18
C ASP A 139 5.82 9.84 -3.14
N ALA A 140 4.52 10.02 -3.44
CA ALA A 140 3.57 10.62 -2.52
C ALA A 140 3.42 9.78 -1.24
N LEU A 141 3.28 8.45 -1.40
CA LEU A 141 3.18 7.53 -0.28
C LEU A 141 4.48 7.48 0.53
N LEU A 142 5.64 7.52 -0.13
CA LEU A 142 6.93 7.58 0.56
C LEU A 142 7.02 8.84 1.42
N ARG A 143 6.66 10.02 0.89
CA ARG A 143 6.62 11.26 1.69
C ARG A 143 5.63 11.18 2.84
N ASP A 144 4.43 10.67 2.58
CA ASP A 144 3.35 10.54 3.57
C ASP A 144 3.77 9.63 4.74
N ARG A 145 4.51 8.55 4.45
CA ARG A 145 5.10 7.65 5.46
C ARG A 145 6.47 8.10 6.00
N GLY A 146 6.99 9.25 5.59
CA GLY A 146 8.27 9.80 6.06
C GLY A 146 9.52 9.11 5.51
N PHE A 147 9.41 8.37 4.40
CA PHE A 147 10.52 7.78 3.68
C PHE A 147 11.11 8.72 2.62
N PRO A 148 12.42 8.62 2.33
CA PRO A 148 13.03 9.37 1.25
C PRO A 148 12.50 8.91 -0.11
N VAL A 149 12.25 9.87 -1.00
CA VAL A 149 11.92 9.58 -2.41
C VAL A 149 13.22 9.41 -3.18
N PRO A 150 13.44 8.26 -3.87
CA PRO A 150 14.62 8.08 -4.69
C PRO A 150 14.68 9.13 -5.80
N THR A 151 15.73 9.94 -5.84
CA THR A 151 16.01 10.78 -7.01
C THR A 151 16.43 9.88 -8.17
N ALA A 152 15.81 10.05 -9.34
CA ALA A 152 16.21 9.37 -10.58
C ALA A 152 17.72 9.60 -10.82
N GLY A 153 18.54 8.59 -10.53
CA GLY A 153 20.01 8.66 -10.57
C GLY A 153 20.73 7.79 -9.53
N GLY A 154 20.05 7.35 -8.48
CA GLY A 154 20.62 6.44 -7.47
C GLY A 154 20.50 4.97 -7.86
N GLY A 155 21.06 4.57 -9.00
CA GLY A 155 21.29 3.16 -9.28
C GLY A 155 22.22 2.60 -8.21
N ALA A 156 21.85 1.45 -7.65
CA ALA A 156 22.67 0.70 -6.70
C ALA A 156 24.10 0.55 -7.23
N GLN A 157 25.08 0.99 -6.44
CA GLN A 157 26.42 0.41 -6.42
C GLN A 157 26.41 -0.74 -5.42
#